data_AF-A0A7C1RFV6-F1
#
_entry.id   AF-A0A7C1RFV6-F1
#
_cell.length_a   1.000
_cell.length_b   1.000
_cell.length_c   1.000
_cell.angle_alpha   90.00
_cell.angle_beta   90.00
_cell.angle_gamma   90.00
#
_symmetry.space_group_name_H-M   'P 1'
#
loop_
_entity.id
_entity.type
_entity.pdbx_description
1 polymer ?
#
loop_
_entity_poly.entity_id
_entity_poly.type
_entity_poly.pdbx_seq_one_letter_code
_entity_poly.pdbx_strand_id
1 'polypeptide(L)'
;MMEKMMDRMMGKMSKEEKEGMMSKMMDKFFADMTVEDKQKMMEEMMPKMMEGVNMMEMMPKMMMNMMGGGEGPGGMMPLMMTEMMPLCLVMMLPKMPKENKIEFVLKMVTSLMEQGGAGMSEEEKKGFVSKVTDKVKA
;
A
#
# COMPACT_ATOMS: atom_id res chain seq x y z
N MET A 1 25.12 -10.77 -40.68
CA MET A 1 24.64 -12.17 -40.85
C MET A 1 24.33 -12.81 -39.50
N MET A 2 25.22 -12.67 -38.51
CA MET A 2 25.05 -13.15 -37.13
C MET A 2 23.84 -12.53 -36.40
N GLU A 3 23.65 -11.22 -36.54
CA GLU A 3 22.52 -10.48 -35.95
C GLU A 3 21.15 -11.00 -36.43
N LYS A 4 20.98 -11.16 -37.76
CA LYS A 4 19.77 -11.75 -38.35
C LYS A 4 19.50 -13.20 -37.91
N MET A 5 20.55 -13.96 -37.60
CA MET A 5 20.41 -15.32 -37.05
C MET A 5 19.96 -15.28 -35.58
N MET A 6 20.54 -14.39 -34.77
CA MET A 6 20.14 -14.18 -33.38
C MET A 6 18.70 -13.69 -33.27
N ASP A 7 18.28 -12.72 -34.09
CA ASP A 7 16.90 -12.22 -34.13
C ASP A 7 15.91 -13.33 -34.47
N ARG A 8 16.25 -14.17 -35.46
CA ARG A 8 15.40 -15.30 -35.86
C ARG A 8 15.35 -16.39 -34.79
N MET A 9 16.40 -16.56 -34.01
CA MET A 9 16.45 -17.51 -32.88
C MET A 9 15.63 -16.99 -31.70
N MET A 10 15.82 -15.73 -31.31
CA MET A 10 15.02 -15.07 -30.28
C MET A 10 13.55 -14.97 -30.69
N GLY A 11 13.24 -14.72 -31.96
CA GLY A 11 11.86 -14.70 -32.47
C GLY A 11 11.10 -16.02 -32.30
N LYS A 12 11.81 -17.14 -32.15
CA LYS A 12 11.21 -18.48 -31.97
C LYS A 12 11.05 -18.92 -30.51
N MET A 13 11.62 -18.18 -29.56
CA MET A 13 11.51 -18.49 -28.13
C MET A 13 10.24 -17.92 -27.53
N SER A 14 9.68 -18.63 -26.55
CA SER A 14 8.60 -18.14 -25.70
C SER A 14 9.06 -16.96 -24.82
N LYS A 15 8.11 -16.22 -24.28
CA LYS A 15 8.39 -15.10 -23.36
C LYS A 15 9.14 -15.58 -22.11
N GLU A 16 8.73 -16.71 -21.55
CA GLU A 16 9.33 -17.32 -20.36
C GLU A 16 10.78 -17.75 -20.63
N GLU A 17 11.07 -18.33 -21.79
CA GLU A 17 12.43 -18.69 -22.18
C GLU A 17 13.33 -17.46 -22.37
N LYS A 18 12.79 -16.37 -22.93
CA LYS A 18 13.53 -15.10 -23.07
C LYS A 18 13.83 -14.48 -21.72
N GLU A 19 12.84 -14.43 -20.83
CA GLU A 19 13.00 -13.89 -19.46
C GLU A 19 14.01 -14.71 -18.67
N GLY A 20 13.93 -16.04 -18.73
CA GLY A 20 14.90 -16.94 -18.09
C GLY A 20 16.31 -16.81 -18.68
N MET A 21 16.44 -16.59 -19.99
CA MET A 21 17.72 -16.33 -20.64
C MET A 21 18.30 -14.98 -20.22
N MET A 22 17.48 -13.92 -20.18
CA MET A 22 17.88 -12.59 -19.71
C MET A 22 18.31 -12.60 -18.25
N SER A 23 17.56 -13.27 -17.37
CA SER A 23 17.90 -13.43 -15.95
C SER A 23 19.25 -14.13 -15.78
N LYS A 24 19.47 -15.27 -16.46
CA LYS A 24 20.76 -15.98 -16.40
C LYS A 24 21.92 -15.15 -16.97
N MET A 25 21.67 -14.36 -18.00
CA MET A 25 22.68 -13.50 -18.61
C MET A 25 23.03 -12.33 -17.70
N MET A 26 22.03 -11.74 -17.03
CA MET A 26 22.22 -10.73 -15.99
C MET A 26 22.99 -11.29 -14.81
N ASP A 27 22.61 -12.45 -14.26
CA ASP A 27 23.29 -13.07 -13.13
C ASP A 27 24.77 -13.32 -13.42
N LYS A 28 25.09 -13.78 -14.64
CA LYS A 28 26.49 -13.93 -15.10
C LYS A 28 27.19 -12.59 -15.27
N PHE A 29 26.51 -11.61 -15.87
CA PHE A 29 27.05 -10.26 -16.04
C PHE A 29 27.39 -9.61 -14.70
N PHE A 30 26.57 -9.84 -13.67
CA PHE A 30 26.79 -9.36 -12.31
C PHE A 30 27.70 -10.25 -11.46
N ALA A 31 27.94 -11.51 -11.83
CA ALA A 31 28.83 -12.41 -11.10
C ALA A 31 30.30 -11.95 -11.18
N ASP A 32 30.69 -11.39 -12.33
CA ASP A 32 32.07 -10.96 -12.61
C ASP A 32 32.35 -9.50 -12.19
N MET A 33 31.36 -8.80 -11.63
CA MET A 33 31.48 -7.43 -11.14
C MET A 33 31.68 -7.35 -9.62
N THR A 34 32.56 -6.46 -9.19
CA THR A 34 32.71 -6.11 -7.77
C THR A 34 31.50 -5.34 -7.26
N VAL A 35 31.32 -5.29 -5.94
CA VAL A 35 30.24 -4.49 -5.31
C VAL A 35 30.37 -3.01 -5.66
N GLU A 36 31.61 -2.52 -5.79
CA GLU A 36 31.92 -1.13 -6.15
C GLU A 36 31.53 -0.83 -7.60
N ASP A 37 31.79 -1.76 -8.52
CA ASP A 37 31.39 -1.62 -9.92
C ASP A 37 29.87 -1.67 -10.08
N LYS A 38 29.19 -2.52 -9.30
CA LYS A 38 27.71 -2.57 -9.25
C LYS A 38 27.13 -1.26 -8.72
N GLN A 39 27.72 -0.69 -7.67
CA GLN A 39 27.28 0.59 -7.11
C GLN A 39 27.45 1.72 -8.11
N LYS A 40 28.62 1.85 -8.75
CA LYS A 40 28.84 2.86 -9.80
C LYS A 40 27.89 2.67 -10.98
N MET A 41 27.68 1.43 -11.42
CA MET A 41 26.74 1.14 -12.50
C MET A 41 25.30 1.50 -12.12
N MET A 42 24.87 1.21 -10.89
CA MET A 42 23.56 1.65 -10.37
C MET A 42 23.49 3.16 -10.29
N GLU A 43 24.50 3.84 -9.76
CA GLU A 43 24.58 5.30 -9.66
C GLU A 43 24.56 5.99 -11.03
N GLU A 44 25.13 5.40 -12.08
CA GLU A 44 25.09 5.94 -13.44
C GLU A 44 23.80 5.62 -14.19
N MET A 45 23.16 4.47 -13.90
CA MET A 45 21.91 4.08 -14.54
C MET A 45 20.69 4.72 -13.89
N MET A 46 20.71 4.99 -12.59
CA MET A 46 19.59 5.56 -11.85
C MET A 46 19.14 6.91 -12.43
N PRO A 47 20.05 7.87 -12.74
CA PRO A 47 19.70 9.13 -13.39
C PRO A 47 19.09 8.91 -14.77
N LYS A 48 19.63 7.98 -15.58
CA LYS A 48 19.10 7.68 -16.92
C LYS A 48 17.71 7.04 -16.88
N MET A 49 17.42 6.25 -15.83
CA MET A 49 16.06 5.76 -15.56
C MET A 49 15.13 6.89 -15.13
N MET A 50 15.64 7.89 -14.40
CA MET A 50 14.89 9.09 -14.02
C MET A 50 14.76 10.13 -15.14
N GLU A 51 15.65 10.14 -16.14
CA GLU A 51 15.65 11.06 -17.29
C GLU A 51 14.46 10.86 -18.25
N GLY A 52 13.68 9.78 -18.09
CA GLY A 52 12.40 9.57 -18.78
C GLY A 52 11.17 9.76 -17.89
N VAL A 53 11.36 10.03 -16.59
CA VAL A 53 10.27 10.19 -15.63
C VAL A 53 9.96 11.68 -15.52
N ASN A 54 8.86 12.12 -16.12
CA ASN A 54 8.37 13.47 -15.91
C ASN A 54 7.93 13.62 -14.44
N MET A 55 8.83 14.13 -13.59
CA MET A 55 8.56 14.36 -12.16
C MET A 55 7.27 15.17 -11.95
N MET A 56 6.94 16.06 -12.89
CA MET A 56 5.75 16.91 -12.86
C MET A 56 4.44 16.12 -13.10
N GLU A 57 4.49 14.98 -13.80
CA GLU A 57 3.34 14.08 -13.97
C GLU A 57 3.30 12.97 -12.92
N MET A 58 4.45 12.58 -12.38
CA MET A 58 4.55 11.53 -11.38
C MET A 58 4.10 12.01 -9.99
N MET A 59 4.45 13.23 -9.62
CA MET A 59 4.09 13.79 -8.30
C MET A 59 2.58 13.89 -8.08
N PRO A 60 1.77 14.39 -9.05
CA PRO A 60 0.32 14.39 -8.94
C PRO A 60 -0.27 12.97 -8.91
N LYS A 61 0.26 12.03 -9.71
CA LYS A 61 -0.19 10.62 -9.70
C LYS A 61 0.13 9.93 -8.37
N MET A 62 1.29 10.22 -7.78
CA MET A 62 1.68 9.68 -6.48
C MET A 62 0.81 10.26 -5.36
N MET A 63 0.51 11.58 -5.40
CA MET A 63 -0.47 12.20 -4.51
C MET A 63 -1.87 11.61 -4.71
N MET A 64 -2.33 11.42 -5.95
CA MET A 64 -3.64 10.83 -6.25
C MET A 64 -3.75 9.40 -5.72
N ASN A 65 -2.70 8.59 -5.86
CA ASN A 65 -2.64 7.24 -5.31
C ASN A 65 -2.60 7.23 -3.78
N MET A 66 -1.93 8.19 -3.12
CA MET A 66 -1.96 8.33 -1.65
C MET A 66 -3.29 8.85 -1.13
N MET A 67 -3.95 9.73 -1.88
CA MET A 67 -5.13 10.48 -1.46
C MET A 67 -6.47 9.82 -1.84
N GLY A 68 -6.44 8.63 -2.46
CA GLY A 68 -7.64 7.79 -2.62
C GLY A 68 -8.17 7.64 -4.04
N GLY A 69 -7.32 7.77 -5.07
CA GLY A 69 -7.70 7.60 -6.48
C GLY A 69 -7.26 6.29 -7.15
N GLY A 70 -6.80 5.29 -6.39
CA GLY A 70 -6.44 3.97 -6.92
C GLY A 70 -7.41 2.89 -6.44
N GLU A 71 -7.95 2.09 -7.35
CA GLU A 71 -8.84 0.92 -7.10
C GLU A 71 -8.07 -0.26 -6.44
N GLY A 72 -7.39 0.01 -5.32
CA GLY A 72 -6.69 -0.98 -4.52
C GLY A 72 -7.21 -0.99 -3.07
N PRO A 73 -7.15 -2.13 -2.35
CA PRO A 73 -7.51 -2.19 -0.95
C PRO A 73 -6.45 -1.46 -0.12
N GLY A 74 -6.71 -0.19 0.18
CA GLY A 74 -5.95 0.58 1.15
C GLY A 74 -5.13 1.73 0.56
N GLY A 75 -5.82 2.82 0.19
CA GLY A 75 -5.16 4.13 0.22
C GLY A 75 -4.66 4.44 1.64
N MET A 76 -3.61 5.26 1.75
CA MET A 76 -3.14 5.71 3.07
C MET A 76 -4.19 6.54 3.82
N MET A 77 -5.13 7.17 3.10
CA MET A 77 -6.14 8.04 3.68
C MET A 77 -7.08 7.33 4.68
N PRO A 78 -7.69 6.16 4.36
CA PRO A 78 -8.42 5.37 5.35
C PRO A 78 -7.63 5.08 6.63
N LEU A 79 -6.37 4.63 6.49
CA LEU A 79 -5.52 4.32 7.64
C LEU A 79 -5.23 5.56 8.49
N MET A 80 -4.95 6.68 7.84
CA MET A 80 -4.71 7.95 8.52
C MET A 80 -5.97 8.42 9.27
N MET A 81 -7.16 8.27 8.67
CA MET A 81 -8.43 8.59 9.33
C MET A 81 -8.68 7.72 10.56
N THR A 82 -8.40 6.41 10.49
CA THR A 82 -8.60 5.49 11.62
C THR A 82 -7.68 5.80 12.80
N GLU A 83 -6.49 6.33 12.56
CA GLU A 83 -5.55 6.73 13.63
C GLU A 83 -5.86 8.11 14.21
N MET A 84 -6.29 9.06 13.38
CA MET A 84 -6.54 10.44 13.81
C MET A 84 -7.88 10.60 14.52
N MET A 85 -8.91 9.85 14.12
CA MET A 85 -10.26 9.99 14.66
C MET A 85 -10.32 9.79 16.20
N PRO A 86 -9.70 8.75 16.79
CA PRO A 86 -9.67 8.59 18.25
C PRO A 86 -9.01 9.77 18.97
N LEU A 87 -7.92 10.32 18.42
CA LEU A 87 -7.20 11.44 19.01
C LEU A 87 -8.07 12.71 19.08
N CYS A 88 -8.85 12.97 18.03
CA CYS A 88 -9.82 14.06 18.03
C CYS A 88 -10.86 13.92 19.15
N LEU A 89 -11.35 12.70 19.39
CA LEU A 89 -12.31 12.43 20.45
C LEU A 89 -11.71 12.66 21.85
N VAL A 90 -10.45 12.29 22.08
CA VAL A 90 -9.74 12.55 23.36
C VAL A 90 -9.67 14.03 23.68
N MET A 91 -9.49 14.89 22.67
CA MET A 91 -9.42 16.34 22.87
C MET A 91 -10.81 17.00 22.98
N MET A 92 -11.79 16.49 22.23
CA MET A 92 -13.13 17.07 22.15
C MET A 92 -14.02 16.65 23.32
N LEU A 93 -14.08 15.36 23.63
CA LEU A 93 -15.01 14.80 24.61
C LEU A 93 -14.92 15.53 25.95
N PRO A 94 -13.75 15.77 26.58
CA PRO A 94 -13.69 16.43 27.89
C PRO A 94 -14.32 17.83 27.92
N LYS A 95 -14.26 18.57 26.82
CA LYS A 95 -14.77 19.95 26.68
C LYS A 95 -16.27 20.02 26.39
N MET A 96 -16.90 18.89 26.06
CA MET A 96 -18.32 18.84 25.75
C MET A 96 -19.19 18.92 27.03
N PRO A 97 -20.38 19.54 27.00
CA PRO A 97 -21.34 19.50 28.10
C PRO A 97 -21.71 18.06 28.48
N LYS A 98 -22.02 17.79 29.75
CA LYS A 98 -22.28 16.43 30.27
C LYS A 98 -23.45 15.75 29.58
N GLU A 99 -24.50 16.53 29.32
CA GLU A 99 -25.74 16.08 28.71
C GLU A 99 -25.49 15.65 27.26
N ASN A 100 -24.69 16.44 26.53
CA ASN A 100 -24.34 16.16 25.13
C ASN A 100 -23.32 15.02 25.01
N LYS A 101 -22.44 14.83 25.99
CA LYS A 101 -21.44 13.74 26.02
C LYS A 101 -22.10 12.37 25.94
N ILE A 102 -23.11 12.14 26.77
CA ILE A 102 -23.78 10.84 26.86
C ILE A 102 -24.47 10.53 25.53
N GLU A 103 -25.25 11.49 25.01
CA GLU A 103 -25.96 11.32 23.74
C GLU A 103 -24.98 11.07 22.58
N PHE A 104 -23.89 11.85 22.51
CA PHE A 104 -22.87 11.69 21.48
C PHE A 104 -22.19 10.33 21.54
N VAL A 105 -21.75 9.89 22.73
CA VAL A 105 -21.10 8.58 22.91
C VAL A 105 -22.04 7.44 22.55
N LEU A 106 -23.31 7.52 22.95
CA LEU A 106 -24.31 6.50 22.60
C LEU A 106 -24.48 6.39 21.08
N LYS A 107 -24.65 7.52 20.37
CA LYS A 107 -24.75 7.51 18.90
C LYS A 107 -23.52 6.88 18.24
N MET A 108 -22.32 7.26 18.68
CA MET A 108 -21.06 6.72 18.16
C MET A 108 -20.94 5.22 18.39
N VAL A 109 -21.20 4.75 19.61
CA VAL A 109 -21.14 3.32 19.94
C VAL A 109 -22.15 2.55 19.11
N THR A 110 -23.40 3.00 18.99
CA THR A 110 -24.40 2.33 18.14
C THR A 110 -23.91 2.18 16.72
N SER A 111 -23.43 3.26 16.09
CA SER A 111 -22.92 3.19 14.72
C SER A 111 -21.71 2.26 14.58
N LEU A 112 -20.75 2.31 15.51
CA LEU A 112 -19.58 1.43 15.49
C LEU A 112 -19.94 -0.04 15.66
N MET A 113 -20.94 -0.35 16.50
CA MET A 113 -21.37 -1.73 16.74
C MET A 113 -22.18 -2.30 15.58
N GLU A 114 -23.07 -1.50 14.98
CA GLU A 114 -23.88 -1.90 13.83
C GLU A 114 -23.02 -2.07 12.57
N GLN A 115 -22.15 -1.09 12.28
CA GLN A 115 -21.33 -1.11 11.07
C GLN A 115 -20.07 -1.96 11.20
N GLY A 116 -19.47 -2.02 12.40
CA GLY A 116 -18.25 -2.80 12.64
C GLY A 116 -18.45 -4.31 12.48
N GLY A 117 -19.67 -4.81 12.67
CA GLY A 117 -20.05 -6.21 12.41
C GLY A 117 -20.59 -6.47 11.01
N ALA A 118 -20.62 -5.48 10.11
CA ALA A 118 -21.14 -5.66 8.76
C ALA A 118 -20.29 -6.67 7.98
N GLY A 119 -20.93 -7.64 7.34
CA GLY A 119 -20.25 -8.71 6.59
C GLY A 119 -19.74 -9.88 7.45
N MET A 120 -19.86 -9.82 8.77
CA MET A 120 -19.53 -10.94 9.67
C MET A 120 -20.69 -11.93 9.82
N SER A 121 -20.37 -13.18 10.12
CA SER A 121 -21.34 -14.17 10.59
C SER A 121 -21.86 -13.84 12.00
N GLU A 122 -22.96 -14.46 12.42
CA GLU A 122 -23.54 -14.23 13.74
C GLU A 122 -22.60 -14.63 14.90
N GLU A 123 -21.77 -15.65 14.71
CA GLU A 123 -20.77 -16.08 15.68
C GLU A 123 -19.62 -15.07 15.79
N GLU A 124 -19.13 -14.56 14.66
CA GLU A 124 -18.12 -13.51 14.61
C GLU A 124 -18.62 -12.20 15.21
N LYS A 125 -19.88 -11.81 14.91
CA LYS A 125 -20.51 -10.64 15.54
C LYS A 125 -20.60 -10.77 17.05
N LYS A 126 -21.00 -11.93 17.58
CA LYS A 126 -21.03 -12.18 19.03
C LYS A 126 -19.63 -12.05 19.64
N GLY A 127 -18.61 -12.61 18.99
CA GLY A 127 -17.22 -12.49 19.42
C GLY A 127 -16.71 -11.04 19.38
N PHE A 128 -17.05 -10.29 18.34
CA PHE A 128 -16.76 -8.86 18.20
C PHE A 128 -17.41 -8.06 19.34
N VAL A 129 -18.71 -8.24 19.57
CA VAL A 129 -19.45 -7.54 20.63
C VAL A 129 -18.87 -7.84 22.01
N SER A 130 -18.57 -9.12 22.31
CA SER A 130 -17.96 -9.48 23.59
C SER A 130 -16.63 -8.77 23.79
N LYS A 131 -15.71 -8.84 22.81
CA LYS A 131 -14.39 -8.21 22.91
C LYS A 131 -14.47 -6.70 23.13
N VAL A 132 -15.37 -6.02 22.42
CA VAL A 132 -15.55 -4.57 22.57
C VAL A 132 -16.13 -4.23 23.94
N THR A 133 -17.20 -4.92 24.34
CA THR A 133 -17.89 -4.63 25.61
C THR A 133 -17.05 -4.97 26.83
N ASP A 134 -16.26 -6.05 26.78
CA ASP A 134 -15.39 -6.45 27.89
C ASP A 134 -14.26 -5.45 28.14
N LYS A 135 -13.82 -4.73 27.11
CA LYS A 135 -12.76 -3.71 27.24
C LYS A 135 -13.23 -2.38 27.83
N VAL A 136 -14.54 -2.11 27.81
CA VAL A 136 -15.14 -0.86 28.31
C VAL A 136 -15.88 -1.02 29.64
N LYS A 137 -16.11 -2.25 30.10
CA LYS A 137 -16.59 -2.52 31.46
C LYS A 137 -15.49 -2.08 32.44
N ALA A 138 -15.84 -1.15 33.33
CA ALA A 138 -15.01 -0.73 34.45
C ALA A 138 -15.15 -1.68 35.64
#